data_AF-A0AAD4EG80-F1
#
_entry.id   AF-A0AAD4EG80-F1
#
_cell.length_a   1.000
_cell.length_b   1.000
_cell.length_c   1.000
_cell.angle_alpha   90.00
_cell.angle_beta   90.00
_cell.angle_gamma   90.00
#
_symmetry.space_group_name_H-M   'P 1'
#
loop_
_entity.id
_entity.type
_entity.pdbx_description
1 polymer ?
#
loop_
_entity_poly.entity_id
_entity_poly.type
_entity_poly.pdbx_seq_one_letter_code
_entity_poly.pdbx_strand_id
1 'polypeptide(L)'
;MYKLNCIVLGDDPSHAFEIKIEPTESVSALRKAIKDAKKPHFDHVAADDLALWRVDLPADEAPKNHTLDSKQSLSAVAKLSKFFSEQPNEEHLHIVVQGPPAVSSGPLHLRLNCIVLGDDPSHAFEIKIAPTESVSALRKAIKDAKKPHFDHVAADDLELWRVSDLMPTIGC
;
A
#
# COMPACT_ATOMS: atom_id res chain seq x y z
N MET A 1 -27.30 -16.46 -9.68
CA MET A 1 -26.44 -15.99 -8.58
C MET A 1 -25.01 -16.49 -8.71
N TYR A 2 -24.04 -15.58 -8.71
CA TYR A 2 -22.61 -15.88 -8.58
C TYR A 2 -22.19 -15.86 -7.10
N LYS A 3 -21.22 -16.71 -6.76
CA LYS A 3 -20.41 -16.60 -5.53
C LYS A 3 -19.03 -16.14 -5.95
N LEU A 4 -18.58 -15.00 -5.43
CA LEU A 4 -17.30 -14.41 -5.79
C LEU A 4 -16.44 -14.27 -4.53
N ASN A 5 -15.30 -14.93 -4.53
CA ASN A 5 -14.25 -14.70 -3.55
C ASN A 5 -13.48 -13.42 -3.89
N CYS A 6 -13.44 -12.51 -2.93
CA CYS A 6 -12.82 -11.21 -3.03
C CYS A 6 -11.66 -11.11 -2.02
N ILE A 7 -10.61 -10.37 -2.36
CA ILE A 7 -9.50 -10.07 -1.44
C ILE A 7 -9.12 -8.60 -1.56
N VAL A 8 -8.70 -8.00 -0.45
CA VAL A 8 -8.13 -6.65 -0.47
C VAL A 8 -6.68 -6.75 -0.94
N LEU A 9 -6.28 -5.89 -1.86
CA LEU A 9 -4.93 -5.88 -2.39
C LEU A 9 -3.90 -5.71 -1.27
N GLY A 10 -3.01 -6.70 -1.12
CA GLY A 10 -1.97 -6.72 -0.08
C GLY A 10 -2.39 -7.36 1.26
N ASP A 11 -3.65 -7.78 1.41
CA ASP A 11 -4.08 -8.60 2.54
C ASP A 11 -3.54 -10.04 2.43
N ASP A 12 -3.52 -10.75 3.57
CA ASP A 12 -3.24 -12.18 3.62
C ASP A 12 -4.34 -12.99 2.90
N PRO A 13 -3.98 -14.07 2.17
CA PRO A 13 -4.95 -14.97 1.51
C PRO A 13 -6.10 -15.44 2.41
N SER A 14 -5.83 -15.68 3.70
CA SER A 14 -6.85 -16.10 4.68
C SER A 14 -7.92 -15.04 4.97
N HIS A 15 -7.70 -13.79 4.55
CA HIS A 15 -8.65 -12.68 4.68
C HIS A 15 -9.55 -12.51 3.45
N ALA A 16 -9.48 -13.43 2.48
CA ALA A 16 -10.45 -13.51 1.40
C ALA A 16 -11.87 -13.69 1.97
N PHE A 17 -12.85 -13.10 1.28
CA PHE A 17 -14.25 -13.09 1.70
C PHE A 17 -15.18 -13.34 0.51
N GLU A 18 -16.25 -14.10 0.75
CA GLU A 18 -17.24 -14.41 -0.27
C GLU A 18 -18.34 -13.33 -0.32
N ILE A 19 -18.77 -12.99 -1.52
CA ILE A 19 -20.02 -12.25 -1.77
C ILE A 19 -20.93 -13.04 -2.71
N LYS A 20 -22.24 -12.82 -2.57
CA LYS A 20 -23.26 -13.37 -3.47
C LYS A 20 -23.90 -12.23 -4.25
N ILE A 21 -23.94 -12.35 -5.58
CA ILE A 21 -24.45 -11.29 -6.45
C ILE A 21 -25.06 -11.87 -7.74
N GLU A 22 -26.10 -11.24 -8.27
CA GLU A 22 -26.73 -11.73 -9.50
C GLU A 22 -25.89 -11.40 -10.75
N PRO A 23 -25.81 -12.30 -11.75
CA PRO A 23 -25.05 -12.06 -12.99
C PRO A 23 -25.46 -10.83 -13.79
N THR A 24 -26.73 -10.45 -13.65
CA THR A 24 -27.33 -9.29 -14.32
C THR A 24 -26.96 -7.96 -13.68
N GLU A 25 -26.42 -7.99 -12.45
CA GLU A 25 -26.00 -6.82 -11.71
C GLU A 25 -24.79 -6.15 -12.34
N SER A 26 -24.65 -4.87 -12.05
CA SER A 26 -23.53 -4.06 -12.54
C SER A 26 -22.32 -4.15 -11.62
N VAL A 27 -21.16 -3.76 -12.14
CA VAL A 27 -19.95 -3.55 -11.32
C VAL A 27 -20.18 -2.50 -10.23
N SER A 28 -21.06 -1.52 -10.43
CA SER A 28 -21.43 -0.57 -9.37
C SER A 28 -22.16 -1.24 -8.18
N ALA A 29 -23.01 -2.22 -8.45
CA ALA A 29 -23.68 -3.01 -7.41
C ALA A 29 -22.67 -3.94 -6.71
N LEU A 30 -21.72 -4.52 -7.46
CA LEU A 30 -20.60 -5.28 -6.91
C LEU A 30 -19.78 -4.45 -5.92
N ARG A 31 -19.42 -3.20 -6.26
CA ARG A 31 -18.68 -2.30 -5.35
C ARG A 31 -19.42 -2.06 -4.03
N LYS A 32 -20.75 -1.87 -4.08
CA LYS A 32 -21.58 -1.71 -2.88
C LYS A 32 -21.59 -2.99 -2.04
N ALA A 33 -21.79 -4.15 -2.66
CA ALA A 33 -21.79 -5.44 -1.97
C ALA A 33 -20.44 -5.71 -1.28
N ILE A 34 -19.32 -5.39 -1.92
CA ILE A 34 -17.97 -5.48 -1.35
C ILE A 34 -17.82 -4.57 -0.14
N LYS A 35 -18.24 -3.29 -0.27
CA LYS A 35 -18.18 -2.32 0.83
C LYS A 35 -18.99 -2.80 2.03
N ASP A 36 -20.19 -3.34 1.79
CA ASP A 36 -21.05 -3.89 2.85
C ASP A 36 -20.46 -5.15 3.50
N ALA A 37 -19.85 -6.04 2.72
CA ALA A 37 -19.25 -7.28 3.22
C ALA A 37 -17.99 -7.04 4.07
N LYS A 38 -17.21 -5.99 3.77
CA LYS A 38 -15.96 -5.68 4.46
C LYS A 38 -16.12 -4.55 5.49
N LYS A 39 -17.33 -4.26 5.98
CA LYS A 39 -17.50 -3.27 7.05
C LYS A 39 -16.71 -3.66 8.31
N PRO A 40 -16.11 -2.69 9.02
CA PRO A 40 -16.12 -1.24 8.75
C PRO A 40 -14.98 -0.75 7.83
N HIS A 41 -14.18 -1.65 7.25
CA HIS A 41 -12.91 -1.35 6.59
C HIS A 41 -13.04 -0.29 5.48
N PHE A 42 -14.13 -0.31 4.70
CA PHE A 42 -14.39 0.63 3.62
C PHE A 42 -15.47 1.68 3.92
N ASP A 43 -15.91 1.84 5.18
CA ASP A 43 -17.00 2.77 5.51
C ASP A 43 -16.70 4.21 5.10
N HIS A 44 -15.43 4.62 5.26
CA HIS A 44 -14.91 5.94 4.92
C HIS A 44 -14.64 6.18 3.42
N VAL A 45 -14.77 5.14 2.59
CA VAL A 45 -14.48 5.19 1.14
C VAL A 45 -15.77 5.17 0.35
N ALA A 46 -15.97 6.05 -0.63
CA ALA A 46 -17.14 5.96 -1.49
C ALA A 46 -17.06 4.66 -2.33
N ALA A 47 -18.19 3.97 -2.54
CA ALA A 47 -18.14 2.67 -3.23
C ALA A 47 -17.56 2.78 -4.64
N ASP A 48 -17.78 3.90 -5.32
CA ASP A 48 -17.24 4.23 -6.64
C ASP A 48 -15.73 4.55 -6.65
N ASP A 49 -15.13 4.84 -5.49
CA ASP A 49 -13.68 5.00 -5.34
C ASP A 49 -12.94 3.65 -5.22
N LEU A 50 -13.67 2.53 -5.06
CA LEU A 50 -13.07 1.20 -5.05
C LEU A 50 -12.63 0.80 -6.46
N ALA A 51 -11.34 0.51 -6.60
CA ALA A 51 -10.78 -0.09 -7.79
C ALA A 51 -10.91 -1.62 -7.70
N LEU A 52 -11.48 -2.23 -8.75
CA LEU A 52 -11.73 -3.66 -8.83
C LEU A 52 -11.03 -4.26 -10.05
N TRP A 53 -10.34 -5.37 -9.84
CA TRP A 53 -9.76 -6.19 -10.91
C TRP A 53 -10.39 -7.57 -10.89
N ARG A 54 -10.71 -8.09 -12.08
CA ARG A 54 -11.02 -9.50 -12.23
C ARG A 54 -9.72 -10.30 -12.23
N VAL A 55 -9.67 -11.33 -11.40
CA VAL A 55 -8.62 -12.34 -11.41
C VAL A 55 -9.26 -13.73 -11.48
N ASP A 56 -8.43 -14.73 -11.71
CA ASP A 56 -8.81 -16.15 -11.66
C ASP A 56 -7.58 -16.91 -11.17
N LEU A 57 -7.38 -16.91 -9.85
CA LEU A 57 -6.19 -17.43 -9.18
C LEU A 57 -6.60 -18.35 -8.04
N PRO A 58 -5.86 -19.43 -7.77
CA PRO A 58 -6.03 -20.22 -6.55
C PRO A 58 -6.01 -19.33 -5.30
N ALA A 59 -6.83 -19.68 -4.29
CA ALA A 59 -6.97 -18.85 -3.09
C ALA A 59 -5.65 -18.62 -2.33
N ASP A 60 -4.70 -19.54 -2.41
CA ASP A 60 -3.37 -19.46 -1.81
C ASP A 60 -2.37 -18.57 -2.58
N GLU A 61 -2.71 -18.17 -3.82
CA GLU A 61 -1.87 -17.34 -4.68
C GLU A 61 -2.35 -15.87 -4.73
N ALA A 62 -2.47 -15.21 -3.57
CA ALA A 62 -2.89 -13.81 -3.53
C ALA A 62 -1.94 -12.91 -4.36
N PRO A 63 -2.49 -12.10 -5.28
CA PRO A 63 -1.67 -11.29 -6.18
C PRO A 63 -0.96 -10.15 -5.43
N LYS A 64 0.32 -9.95 -5.76
CA LYS A 64 1.11 -8.79 -5.30
C LYS A 64 0.88 -7.59 -6.21
N ASN A 65 1.07 -6.37 -5.69
CA ASN A 65 0.81 -5.09 -6.38
C ASN A 65 1.35 -4.97 -7.82
N HIS A 66 2.44 -5.66 -8.17
CA HIS A 66 3.08 -5.57 -9.48
C HIS A 66 2.46 -6.49 -10.55
N THR A 67 1.51 -7.35 -10.20
CA THR A 67 0.97 -8.39 -11.09
C THR A 67 -0.38 -8.03 -11.71
N LEU A 68 -1.02 -6.94 -11.26
CA LEU A 68 -2.33 -6.53 -11.77
C LEU A 68 -2.21 -5.74 -13.08
N ASP A 69 -2.58 -6.37 -14.19
CA ASP A 69 -2.65 -5.69 -15.49
C ASP A 69 -3.85 -4.71 -15.51
N SER A 70 -3.57 -3.47 -15.89
CA SER A 70 -4.58 -2.41 -16.12
C SER A 70 -5.76 -2.84 -17.01
N LYS A 71 -5.55 -3.82 -17.90
CA LYS A 71 -6.58 -4.36 -18.81
C LYS A 71 -7.68 -5.17 -18.13
N GLN A 72 -7.48 -5.60 -16.88
CA GLN A 72 -8.47 -6.38 -16.12
C GLN A 72 -9.35 -5.53 -15.20
N SER A 73 -9.26 -4.20 -15.30
CA SER A 73 -10.10 -3.29 -14.54
C SER A 73 -11.57 -3.38 -14.95
N LEU A 74 -12.46 -3.49 -13.97
CA LEU A 74 -13.90 -3.62 -14.17
C LEU A 74 -14.57 -2.25 -14.39
N SER A 75 -15.12 -2.03 -15.59
CA SER A 75 -15.92 -0.83 -15.91
C SER A 75 -17.23 -0.81 -15.12
N ALA A 76 -17.53 0.32 -14.47
CA ALA A 76 -18.64 0.46 -13.53
C ALA A 76 -20.04 0.10 -14.10
N VAL A 77 -20.26 0.36 -15.39
CA VAL A 77 -21.56 0.18 -16.07
C VAL A 77 -21.73 -1.23 -16.63
N ALA A 78 -20.65 -1.99 -16.76
CA ALA A 78 -20.72 -3.33 -17.31
C ALA A 78 -21.41 -4.29 -16.33
N LYS A 79 -22.19 -5.23 -16.90
CA LYS A 79 -22.80 -6.33 -16.14
C LYS A 79 -21.74 -7.38 -15.82
N LEU A 80 -21.89 -8.06 -14.68
CA LEU A 80 -20.95 -9.10 -14.26
C LEU A 80 -20.87 -10.27 -15.25
N SER A 81 -21.99 -10.61 -15.90
CA SER A 81 -22.01 -11.66 -16.95
C SER A 81 -21.11 -11.37 -18.15
N LYS A 82 -20.65 -10.13 -18.38
CA LYS A 82 -19.64 -9.83 -19.41
C LYS A 82 -18.24 -10.29 -19.02
N PHE A 83 -18.00 -10.43 -17.73
CA PHE A 83 -16.69 -10.78 -17.16
C PHE A 83 -16.66 -12.24 -16.73
N PHE A 84 -17.78 -12.81 -16.29
CA PHE A 84 -17.90 -14.20 -15.87
C PHE A 84 -18.83 -14.93 -16.84
N SER A 85 -18.27 -15.42 -17.96
CA SER A 85 -19.04 -16.15 -18.98
C SER A 85 -19.60 -17.47 -18.46
N GLU A 86 -18.91 -18.08 -17.50
CA GLU A 86 -19.28 -19.33 -16.82
C GLU A 86 -19.38 -19.12 -15.31
N GLN A 87 -19.81 -20.15 -14.60
CA GLN A 87 -19.89 -20.10 -13.15
C GLN A 87 -18.47 -20.03 -12.55
N PRO A 88 -18.17 -19.01 -11.72
CA PRO A 88 -16.83 -18.86 -11.13
C PRO A 88 -16.47 -20.04 -10.22
N ASN A 89 -15.19 -20.44 -10.21
CA ASN A 89 -14.71 -21.56 -9.40
C ASN A 89 -14.65 -21.18 -7.92
N GLU A 90 -15.39 -21.89 -7.06
CA GLU A 90 -15.51 -21.56 -5.64
C GLU A 90 -14.18 -21.61 -4.85
N GLU A 91 -13.14 -22.26 -5.38
CA GLU A 91 -11.80 -22.33 -4.74
C GLU A 91 -10.84 -21.22 -5.21
N HIS A 92 -11.25 -20.38 -6.16
CA HIS A 92 -10.41 -19.33 -6.72
C HIS A 92 -10.77 -17.94 -6.18
N LEU A 93 -9.80 -17.05 -6.14
CA LEU A 93 -10.00 -15.61 -6.05
C LEU A 93 -10.52 -15.10 -7.39
N HIS A 94 -11.54 -14.25 -7.32
CA HIS A 94 -12.23 -13.71 -8.49
C HIS A 94 -12.05 -12.20 -8.62
N ILE A 95 -11.98 -11.51 -7.48
CA ILE A 95 -11.94 -10.06 -7.42
C ILE A 95 -10.83 -9.62 -6.47
N VAL A 96 -9.97 -8.74 -6.95
CA VAL A 96 -9.06 -7.97 -6.10
C VAL A 96 -9.63 -6.58 -5.93
N VAL A 97 -9.69 -6.12 -4.68
CA VAL A 97 -10.25 -4.83 -4.28
C VAL A 97 -9.12 -3.95 -3.78
N GLN A 98 -9.00 -2.75 -4.29
CA GLN A 98 -8.15 -1.72 -3.70
C GLN A 98 -9.04 -0.52 -3.36
N GLY A 99 -8.90 -0.02 -2.13
CA GLY A 99 -9.40 1.32 -1.81
C GLY A 99 -8.68 2.39 -2.65
N PRO A 100 -9.13 3.64 -2.62
CA PRO A 100 -8.35 4.73 -3.18
C PRO A 100 -6.94 4.65 -2.59
N PRO A 101 -5.88 4.87 -3.39
CA PRO A 101 -4.54 4.98 -2.84
C PRO A 101 -4.67 5.98 -1.71
N ALA A 102 -4.28 5.58 -0.49
CA ALA A 102 -4.50 6.39 0.69
C ALA A 102 -3.95 7.79 0.37
N VAL A 103 -4.85 8.73 0.07
CA VAL A 103 -4.59 10.13 0.30
C VAL A 103 -4.59 10.20 1.80
N SER A 104 -3.45 9.81 2.36
CA SER A 104 -3.11 10.01 3.75
C SER A 104 -3.25 11.50 3.94
N SER A 105 -4.43 11.92 4.41
CA SER A 105 -4.68 13.24 4.96
C SER A 105 -4.01 13.38 6.33
N GLY A 106 -3.32 12.34 6.81
CA GLY A 106 -2.21 12.46 7.74
C GLY A 106 -0.89 12.66 6.99
N PRO A 107 0.10 13.39 7.52
CA PRO A 107 1.36 13.57 6.83
C PRO A 107 1.96 12.19 6.56
N LEU A 108 2.18 11.84 5.30
CA LEU A 108 3.03 10.70 4.96
C LEU A 108 4.35 10.95 5.68
N HIS A 109 4.87 10.01 6.46
CA HIS A 109 6.19 10.15 7.06
C HIS A 109 7.11 9.09 6.47
N LEU A 110 8.21 9.53 5.88
CA LEU A 110 9.36 8.70 5.56
C LEU A 110 9.99 8.23 6.87
N ARG A 111 10.29 6.93 6.95
CA ARG A 111 11.17 6.36 7.98
C ARG A 111 12.56 6.22 7.39
N LEU A 112 13.53 6.91 7.97
CA LEU A 112 14.91 6.84 7.53
C LEU A 112 15.75 6.22 8.64
N ASN A 113 16.54 5.21 8.29
CA ASN A 113 17.55 4.65 9.18
C ASN A 113 18.84 5.43 8.96
N CYS A 114 19.33 6.07 10.01
CA CYS A 114 20.51 6.92 9.99
C CYS A 114 21.63 6.29 10.81
N ILE A 115 22.86 6.51 10.38
CA ILE A 115 24.07 6.12 11.09
C ILE A 115 25.04 7.30 11.10
N VAL A 116 25.77 7.48 12.20
CA VAL A 116 26.83 8.49 12.29
C VAL A 116 28.09 7.91 11.67
N LEU A 117 28.72 8.63 10.75
CA LEU A 117 29.95 8.17 10.11
C LEU A 117 31.04 7.90 11.17
N GLY A 118 31.63 6.70 11.14
CA GLY A 118 32.63 6.26 12.11
C GLY A 118 32.07 5.70 13.43
N ASP A 119 30.74 5.68 13.60
CA ASP A 119 30.06 5.00 14.71
C ASP A 119 29.80 3.53 14.36
N ASP A 120 29.48 2.72 15.37
CA ASP A 120 29.16 1.31 15.19
C ASP A 120 27.85 1.13 14.40
N PRO A 121 27.78 0.20 13.41
CA PRO A 121 26.57 -0.10 12.66
C PRO A 121 25.34 -0.44 13.50
N SER A 122 25.53 -1.01 14.70
CA SER A 122 24.44 -1.32 15.63
C SER A 122 23.84 -0.08 16.30
N HIS A 123 24.52 1.07 16.25
CA HIS A 123 24.03 2.35 16.78
C HIS A 123 23.19 3.16 15.77
N ALA A 124 22.75 2.52 14.69
CA ALA A 124 21.81 3.11 13.76
C ALA A 124 20.49 3.49 14.48
N PHE A 125 19.86 4.57 14.03
CA PHE A 125 18.66 5.12 14.64
C PHE A 125 17.64 5.50 13.58
N GLU A 126 16.35 5.33 13.91
CA GLU A 126 15.24 5.69 13.03
C GLU A 126 14.82 7.14 13.26
N ILE A 127 14.57 7.87 12.18
CA ILE A 127 13.87 9.15 12.20
C ILE A 127 12.62 9.10 11.34
N LYS A 128 11.64 9.96 11.67
CA LYS A 128 10.41 10.14 10.92
C LYS A 128 10.32 11.57 10.42
N ILE A 129 10.10 11.74 9.12
CA ILE A 129 9.99 13.06 8.49
C ILE A 129 9.00 13.01 7.32
N ALA A 130 8.20 14.05 7.11
CA ALA A 130 7.30 14.06 5.96
C ALA A 130 8.08 14.21 4.63
N PRO A 131 7.65 13.57 3.52
CA PRO A 131 8.37 13.61 2.25
C PRO A 131 8.37 15.01 1.61
N THR A 132 7.51 15.90 2.09
CA THR A 132 7.42 17.31 1.67
C THR A 132 8.40 18.21 2.43
N GLU A 133 9.03 17.72 3.50
CA GLU A 133 9.95 18.52 4.31
C GLU A 133 11.32 18.67 3.64
N SER A 134 11.99 19.77 3.96
CA SER A 134 13.29 20.12 3.38
C SER A 134 14.45 19.33 4.00
N VAL A 135 15.62 19.37 3.35
CA VAL A 135 16.87 18.84 3.92
C VAL A 135 17.25 19.57 5.22
N SER A 136 16.90 20.85 5.38
CA SER A 136 17.13 21.56 6.65
C SER A 136 16.24 21.04 7.78
N ALA A 137 14.99 20.68 7.49
CA ALA A 137 14.12 20.00 8.44
C ALA A 137 14.65 18.59 8.78
N LEU A 138 15.18 17.87 7.79
CA LEU A 138 15.84 16.57 7.99
C LEU A 138 17.04 16.67 8.94
N ARG A 139 17.93 17.66 8.73
CA ARG A 139 19.08 17.91 9.61
C ARG A 139 18.66 18.17 11.06
N LYS A 140 17.61 18.98 11.26
CA LYS A 140 17.05 19.23 12.60
C LYS A 140 16.49 17.96 13.23
N ALA A 141 15.72 17.18 12.48
CA ALA A 141 15.17 15.90 12.96
C ALA A 141 16.28 14.90 13.36
N ILE A 142 17.36 14.82 12.60
CA ILE A 142 18.54 14.01 12.94
C ILE A 142 19.21 14.51 14.22
N LYS A 143 19.45 15.82 14.32
CA LYS A 143 20.04 16.44 15.51
C LYS A 143 19.20 16.15 16.75
N ASP A 144 17.87 16.31 16.65
CA ASP A 144 16.94 16.06 17.74
C ASP A 144 16.90 14.58 18.15
N ALA A 145 16.92 13.66 17.18
CA ALA A 145 16.86 12.22 17.43
C ALA A 145 18.12 11.68 18.13
N LYS A 146 19.29 12.27 17.89
CA LYS A 146 20.57 11.84 18.48
C LYS A 146 21.01 12.75 19.65
N LYS A 147 20.10 13.50 20.27
CA LYS A 147 20.44 14.26 21.48
C LYS A 147 20.94 13.34 22.61
N PRO A 148 21.92 13.77 23.42
CA PRO A 148 22.63 15.05 23.35
C PRO A 148 23.85 15.06 22.42
N HIS A 149 24.12 13.97 21.70
CA HIS A 149 25.35 13.76 20.92
C HIS A 149 25.65 14.90 19.95
N PHE A 150 24.63 15.50 19.32
CA PHE A 150 24.78 16.61 18.37
C PHE A 150 24.45 17.99 18.94
N ASP A 151 24.28 18.16 20.25
CA ASP A 151 23.90 19.46 20.82
C ASP A 151 24.90 20.56 20.49
N HIS A 152 26.19 20.22 20.43
CA HIS A 152 27.31 21.11 20.18
C HIS A 152 27.51 21.51 18.70
N VAL A 153 26.80 20.88 17.76
CA VAL A 153 26.96 21.15 16.31
C VAL A 153 25.69 21.80 15.78
N ALA A 154 25.75 22.87 14.98
CA ALA A 154 24.55 23.43 14.39
C ALA A 154 23.94 22.43 13.39
N ALA A 155 22.60 22.36 13.31
CA ALA A 155 21.95 21.41 12.40
C ALA A 155 22.41 21.62 10.94
N ASP A 156 22.66 22.87 10.54
CA ASP A 156 23.10 23.22 9.18
C ASP A 156 24.53 22.77 8.84
N ASP A 157 25.33 22.43 9.86
CA ASP A 157 26.69 21.91 9.70
C ASP A 157 26.71 20.38 9.54
N LEU A 158 25.56 19.70 9.67
CA LEU A 158 25.48 18.26 9.45
C LEU A 158 25.58 17.93 7.94
N GLU A 159 26.63 17.19 7.59
CA GLU A 159 26.77 16.58 6.27
C GLU A 159 25.98 15.28 6.20
N LEU A 160 25.07 15.19 5.24
CA LEU A 160 24.20 14.03 5.06
C LEU A 160 24.56 13.31 3.77
N TRP A 161 24.75 11.99 3.86
CA TRP A 161 25.10 11.14 2.73
C TRP A 161 24.02 10.08 2.54
N ARG A 162 23.55 9.89 1.31
CA ARG A 162 22.64 8.81 0.97
C ARG A 162 23.44 7.54 0.68
N VAL A 163 23.23 6.49 1.48
CA VAL A 163 24.02 5.24 1.44
C VAL A 163 23.50 4.22 0.41
N SER A 164 22.48 4.57 -0.40
CA SER A 164 21.97 3.68 -1.46
C SER A 164 22.96 3.44 -2.60
N ASP A 165 23.97 4.30 -2.72
CA ASP A 165 25.06 4.19 -3.69
C ASP A 165 26.36 3.92 -2.90
N LEU A 166 27.14 2.93 -3.36
CA LEU A 166 28.39 2.45 -2.76
C LEU A 166 29.15 3.56 -2.04
N MET A 167 29.41 3.37 -0.74
CA MET A 167 30.23 4.29 0.04
C MET A 167 31.53 4.59 -0.73
N PRO A 168 31.87 5.86 -1.00
CA PRO A 168 33.19 6.16 -1.53
C PRO A 168 34.19 5.69 -0.49
N THR A 169 35.04 4.75 -0.88
CA THR A 169 36.21 4.36 -0.10
C THR A 169 37.08 5.61 0.05
N ILE A 170 37.03 6.26 1.21
CA ILE A 170 38.00 7.29 1.56
C ILE A 170 39.29 6.53 1.85
N GLY A 171 40.18 6.51 0.86
CA GLY A 171 41.53 5.98 1.01
C GLY A 171 42.30 6.81 2.05
N CYS A 172 42.96 6.09 2.97
CA CYS A 172 44.04 6.64 3.78
C CYS A 172 45.22 7.10 2.93
#